data_AF-A0A931EZN7-F1
#
_entry.id   AF-A0A931EZN7-F1
#
_cell.length_a   1.000
_cell.length_b   1.000
_cell.length_c   1.000
_cell.angle_alpha   90.00
_cell.angle_beta   90.00
_cell.angle_gamma   90.00
#
_symmetry.space_group_name_H-M   'P 1'
#
loop_
_entity.id
_entity.type
_entity.pdbx_description
1 polymer ?
#
loop_
_entity_poly.entity_id
_entity_poly.type
_entity_poly.pdbx_seq_one_letter_code
_entity_poly.pdbx_strand_id
1 'polypeptide(L)'
;MTAQDRRQAWIRLGELLTARRVEIDPRYTNKRLFAGERGVNYRVISDIEAARRDNFGAPMLRAIEVAYRLERGAIAEAIEQGPAEALRVEQPEMRVAEISAADGMLLVPVPADMTEAERQRVQEWAARMAADIVRLRQTTDRDGEL
;
A
#
# COMPACT_ATOMS: atom_id res chain seq x y z
N MET A 1 -10.45 -19.73 -22.31
CA MET A 1 -9.39 -18.72 -22.57
C MET A 1 -8.37 -19.32 -23.53
N THR A 2 -8.05 -18.66 -24.63
CA THR A 2 -7.00 -19.16 -25.55
C THR A 2 -5.61 -18.96 -24.95
N ALA A 3 -4.59 -19.61 -25.52
CA ALA A 3 -3.20 -19.39 -25.11
C ALA A 3 -2.76 -17.92 -25.29
N GLN A 4 -3.25 -17.27 -26.35
CA GLN A 4 -3.00 -15.87 -26.63
C GLN A 4 -3.67 -14.95 -25.59
N ASP A 5 -4.93 -15.21 -25.25
CA ASP A 5 -5.67 -14.45 -24.24
C ASP A 5 -4.99 -14.54 -22.87
N ARG A 6 -4.56 -15.76 -22.51
CA ARG A 6 -3.84 -16.02 -21.26
C ARG A 6 -2.53 -15.24 -21.20
N ARG A 7 -1.74 -15.28 -22.28
CA ARG A 7 -0.49 -14.52 -22.36
C ARG A 7 -0.75 -13.02 -22.21
N GLN A 8 -1.81 -12.50 -22.83
CA GLN A 8 -2.16 -11.10 -22.70
C GLN A 8 -2.62 -10.73 -21.28
N ALA A 9 -3.30 -11.64 -20.57
CA ALA A 9 -3.67 -11.45 -19.17
C ALA A 9 -2.44 -11.30 -18.27
N TRP A 10 -1.40 -12.12 -18.47
CA TRP A 10 -0.14 -12.00 -17.74
C TRP A 10 0.61 -10.70 -18.03
N ILE A 11 0.60 -10.23 -19.28
CA ILE A 11 1.21 -8.95 -19.65
C ILE A 11 0.52 -7.80 -18.91
N ARG A 12 -0.81 -7.74 -18.96
CA ARG A 12 -1.59 -6.71 -18.24
C ARG A 12 -1.38 -6.77 -16.73
N LEU A 13 -1.35 -7.98 -16.16
CA LEU A 13 -1.05 -8.17 -14.75
C LEU A 13 0.34 -7.60 -14.41
N GLY A 14 1.35 -7.88 -15.23
CA GLY A 14 2.71 -7.38 -15.01
C GLY A 14 2.83 -5.86 -15.03
N GLU A 15 2.10 -5.21 -15.94
CA GLU A 15 1.99 -3.74 -16.01
C GLU A 15 1.36 -3.17 -14.74
N LEU A 16 0.26 -3.76 -14.27
CA LEU A 16 -0.43 -3.31 -13.07
C LEU A 16 0.39 -3.53 -11.80
N LEU A 17 1.05 -4.68 -11.67
CA LEU A 17 1.97 -4.93 -10.56
C LEU A 17 3.11 -3.91 -10.58
N THR A 18 3.64 -3.55 -11.75
CA THR A 18 4.67 -2.53 -11.88
C THR A 18 4.20 -1.17 -11.36
N ALA A 19 3.00 -0.73 -11.74
CA ALA A 19 2.39 0.50 -11.23
C ALA A 19 2.17 0.41 -9.71
N ARG A 20 1.57 -0.69 -9.26
CA ARG A 20 1.26 -0.95 -7.85
C ARG A 20 2.49 -0.87 -6.95
N ARG A 21 3.62 -1.43 -7.39
CA ARG A 21 4.89 -1.35 -6.65
C ARG A 21 5.28 0.10 -6.35
N VAL A 22 5.13 1.00 -7.34
CA VAL A 22 5.46 2.42 -7.19
C VAL A 22 4.43 3.15 -6.32
N GLU A 23 3.15 2.75 -6.38
CA GLU A 23 2.10 3.27 -5.48
C GLU A 23 2.34 2.92 -4.01
N ILE A 24 2.85 1.72 -3.74
CA ILE A 24 3.17 1.29 -2.36
C ILE A 24 4.23 2.19 -1.75
N ASP A 25 5.30 2.48 -2.49
CA ASP A 25 6.34 3.45 -2.11
C ASP A 25 7.08 3.89 -3.39
N PRO A 26 7.21 5.20 -3.68
CA PRO A 26 7.91 5.69 -4.87
C PRO A 26 9.36 5.18 -5.00
N ARG A 27 10.04 4.90 -3.88
CA ARG A 27 11.41 4.33 -3.85
C ARG A 27 11.46 2.94 -4.47
N TYR A 28 10.33 2.23 -4.44
CA TYR A 28 10.21 0.90 -5.02
C TYR A 28 10.25 0.88 -6.52
N THR A 29 10.35 2.02 -7.23
CA THR A 29 10.86 2.06 -8.61
C THR A 29 12.12 1.19 -8.76
N ASN A 30 12.96 1.14 -7.72
CA ASN A 30 13.99 0.12 -7.57
C ASN A 30 13.40 -1.24 -7.16
N LYS A 31 13.24 -2.12 -8.16
CA LYS A 31 12.77 -3.50 -7.98
C LYS A 31 13.57 -4.34 -7.00
N ARG A 32 14.90 -4.14 -6.90
CA ARG A 32 15.75 -4.89 -5.95
C ARG A 32 15.46 -4.49 -4.51
N LEU A 33 15.23 -3.20 -4.28
CA LEU A 33 14.83 -2.68 -2.97
C LEU A 33 13.49 -3.27 -2.55
N PHE A 34 12.49 -3.22 -3.44
CA PHE A 34 11.17 -3.82 -3.19
C PHE A 34 11.26 -5.31 -2.86
N ALA A 35 11.97 -6.08 -3.69
CA ALA A 35 12.18 -7.51 -3.48
C ALA A 35 12.84 -7.81 -2.12
N GLY A 36 13.87 -7.04 -1.75
CA GLY A 36 14.56 -7.18 -0.47
C GLY A 36 13.67 -6.87 0.73
N GLU A 37 12.97 -5.74 0.71
CA GLU A 37 12.11 -5.31 1.82
C GLU A 37 10.82 -6.13 1.96
N ARG A 38 10.31 -6.69 0.85
CA ARG A 38 9.11 -7.56 0.87
C ARG A 38 9.43 -9.04 0.99
N GLY A 39 10.70 -9.42 1.11
CA GLY A 39 11.11 -10.81 1.32
C GLY A 39 10.81 -11.75 0.13
N VAL A 40 10.70 -11.21 -1.09
CA VAL A 40 10.47 -12.00 -2.31
C VAL A 40 11.71 -11.95 -3.19
N ASN A 41 12.04 -13.08 -3.83
CA ASN A 41 13.19 -13.14 -4.73
C ASN A 41 13.02 -12.14 -5.90
N TYR A 42 14.04 -11.31 -6.13
CA TYR A 42 14.08 -10.33 -7.23
C TYR A 42 13.71 -10.93 -8.59
N ARG A 43 14.17 -12.17 -8.86
CA ARG A 43 13.90 -12.84 -10.13
C ARG A 43 12.42 -13.20 -10.29
N VAL A 44 11.74 -13.58 -9.20
CA VAL A 44 10.29 -13.81 -9.21
C VAL A 44 9.55 -12.52 -9.56
N ILE A 45 9.88 -11.41 -8.90
CA ILE A 45 9.31 -10.09 -9.19
C ILE A 45 9.59 -9.68 -10.64
N SER A 46 10.81 -9.91 -11.13
CA SER A 46 11.16 -9.60 -12.50
C SER A 46 10.41 -10.46 -13.51
N ASP A 47 10.22 -11.74 -13.24
CA ASP A 47 9.59 -12.67 -14.15
C ASP A 47 8.08 -12.42 -14.24
N ILE A 48 7.42 -12.11 -13.12
CA ILE A 48 5.98 -11.82 -13.12
C ILE A 48 5.66 -10.45 -13.73
N GLU A 49 6.41 -9.39 -13.38
CA GLU A 49 6.17 -8.05 -13.95
C GLU A 49 6.41 -7.99 -15.44
N ALA A 50 7.35 -8.79 -15.95
CA ALA A 50 7.65 -8.86 -17.38
C ALA A 50 6.88 -9.97 -18.11
N ALA A 51 5.95 -10.66 -17.43
CA ALA A 51 5.22 -11.81 -17.95
C ALA A 51 6.13 -12.87 -18.61
N ARG A 52 7.36 -13.04 -18.11
CA ARG A 52 8.33 -14.03 -18.63
C ARG A 52 7.98 -15.45 -18.21
N ARG A 53 7.26 -15.57 -17.09
CA ARG A 53 6.83 -16.83 -16.50
C ARG A 53 5.36 -16.69 -16.10
N ASP A 54 4.56 -17.70 -16.40
CA ASP A 54 3.11 -17.73 -16.22
C ASP A 54 2.60 -18.99 -15.47
N ASN A 55 3.54 -19.75 -14.91
CA ASN A 55 3.33 -21.04 -14.26
C ASN A 55 3.81 -21.06 -12.80
N PHE A 56 3.60 -19.94 -12.09
CA PHE A 56 3.88 -19.87 -10.65
C PHE A 56 2.91 -20.77 -9.88
N GLY A 57 3.44 -21.55 -8.92
CA GLY A 57 2.60 -22.35 -8.03
C GLY A 57 1.84 -21.48 -7.02
N ALA A 58 0.75 -22.00 -6.47
CA ALA A 58 -0.09 -21.28 -5.51
C ALA A 58 0.65 -20.69 -4.30
N PRO A 59 1.65 -21.36 -3.68
CA PRO A 59 2.43 -20.75 -2.60
C PRO A 59 3.22 -19.52 -3.04
N MET A 60 3.74 -19.54 -4.26
CA MET A 60 4.49 -18.41 -4.83
C MET A 60 3.55 -17.27 -5.19
N LEU A 61 2.39 -17.56 -5.79
CA LEU A 61 1.35 -16.56 -6.04
C LEU A 61 0.93 -15.88 -4.74
N ARG A 62 0.75 -16.64 -3.65
CA ARG A 62 0.43 -16.06 -2.35
C ARG A 62 1.54 -15.15 -1.82
N ALA A 63 2.80 -15.54 -1.94
CA ALA A 63 3.92 -14.71 -1.53
C ALA A 63 3.97 -13.38 -2.32
N ILE A 64 3.65 -13.44 -3.61
CA ILE A 64 3.56 -12.26 -4.46
C ILE A 64 2.39 -11.37 -4.03
N GLU A 65 1.19 -11.92 -3.83
CA GLU A 65 0.02 -11.15 -3.34
C GLU A 65 0.35 -10.36 -2.08
N VAL A 66 0.98 -11.02 -1.09
CA VAL A 66 1.42 -10.37 0.16
C VAL A 66 2.42 -9.24 -0.11
N ALA A 67 3.42 -9.46 -0.98
CA ALA A 67 4.41 -8.44 -1.32
C ALA A 67 3.79 -7.18 -1.96
N TYR A 68 2.74 -7.36 -2.77
CA TYR A 68 2.02 -6.28 -3.44
C TYR A 68 0.83 -5.73 -2.65
N ARG A 69 0.60 -6.22 -1.42
CA ARG A 69 -0.56 -5.86 -0.57
C ARG A 69 -1.89 -6.09 -1.29
N LEU A 70 -2.01 -7.25 -1.94
CA LEU A 70 -3.21 -7.67 -2.66
C LEU A 70 -4.01 -8.66 -1.81
N GLU A 71 -5.33 -8.68 -2.01
CA GLU A 71 -6.20 -9.71 -1.45
C GLU A 71 -5.78 -11.12 -1.90
N ARG A 72 -6.13 -12.11 -1.08
CA ARG A 72 -5.91 -13.52 -1.43
C ARG A 72 -6.67 -13.89 -2.70
N GLY A 73 -5.95 -14.43 -3.69
CA GLY A 73 -6.55 -14.88 -4.95
C GLY A 73 -6.65 -13.78 -6.01
N ALA A 74 -6.29 -12.54 -5.69
CA ALA A 74 -6.32 -11.40 -6.60
C ALA A 74 -5.60 -11.67 -7.92
N ILE A 75 -4.45 -12.35 -7.88
CA ILE A 75 -3.69 -12.66 -9.09
C ILE A 75 -4.43 -13.67 -9.97
N ALA A 76 -5.02 -14.71 -9.36
CA ALA A 76 -5.77 -15.72 -10.09
C ALA A 76 -7.03 -15.11 -10.74
N GLU A 77 -7.76 -14.29 -9.97
CA GLU A 77 -8.93 -13.55 -10.45
C GLU A 77 -8.56 -12.61 -11.60
N ALA A 78 -7.42 -11.91 -11.53
CA ALA A 78 -6.96 -11.01 -12.58
C ALA A 78 -6.66 -11.73 -13.90
N ILE A 79 -6.19 -12.97 -13.81
CA ILE A 79 -5.90 -13.82 -14.98
C ILE A 79 -7.19 -14.38 -15.59
N GLU A 80 -8.16 -14.76 -14.77
CA GLU A 80 -9.40 -15.41 -15.21
C GLU A 80 -10.47 -14.42 -15.68
N GLN A 81 -10.66 -13.33 -14.93
CA GLN A 81 -11.78 -12.39 -15.11
C GLN A 81 -11.33 -11.06 -15.73
N GLY A 82 -10.02 -10.78 -15.72
CA GLY A 82 -9.43 -9.55 -16.24
C GLY A 82 -9.15 -8.49 -15.17
N PRO A 83 -8.38 -7.46 -15.52
CA PRO A 83 -7.71 -6.60 -14.54
C PRO A 83 -8.58 -5.54 -13.85
N ALA A 84 -9.81 -5.29 -14.33
CA ALA A 84 -10.58 -4.10 -13.92
C ALA A 84 -11.00 -4.12 -12.43
N GLU A 85 -11.15 -5.30 -11.83
CA GLU A 85 -11.68 -5.46 -10.47
C GLU A 85 -10.76 -6.28 -9.54
N ALA A 86 -9.75 -6.97 -10.08
CA ALA A 86 -9.12 -8.10 -9.39
C ALA A 86 -7.92 -7.75 -8.50
N LEU A 87 -7.27 -6.60 -8.70
CA LEU A 87 -6.16 -6.16 -7.85
C LEU A 87 -6.65 -5.33 -6.67
N ARG A 88 -7.68 -5.82 -5.98
CA ARG A 88 -8.13 -5.21 -4.74
C ARG A 88 -6.98 -5.20 -3.75
N VAL A 89 -6.75 -4.01 -3.22
CA VAL A 89 -5.78 -3.78 -2.15
C VAL A 89 -6.37 -4.37 -0.89
N GLU A 90 -5.61 -5.17 -0.14
CA GLU A 90 -5.98 -5.45 1.25
C GLU A 90 -6.07 -4.09 1.95
N GLN A 91 -7.30 -3.63 2.24
CA GLN A 91 -7.47 -2.47 3.07
C GLN A 91 -6.90 -2.85 4.44
N PRO A 92 -5.89 -2.14 4.95
CA PRO A 92 -5.40 -2.42 6.28
C PRO A 92 -6.58 -2.27 7.24
N GLU A 93 -6.74 -3.22 8.16
CA GLU A 93 -7.73 -3.06 9.22
C GLU A 93 -7.43 -1.75 9.93
N MET A 94 -8.34 -0.79 9.86
CA MET A 94 -8.16 0.51 10.47
C MET A 94 -8.59 0.41 11.93
N ARG A 95 -7.69 0.76 12.85
CA ARG A 95 -8.01 0.96 14.26
C ARG A 95 -7.99 2.44 14.61
N VAL A 96 -8.70 2.84 15.65
CA VAL A 96 -8.64 4.22 16.16
C VAL A 96 -7.52 4.30 17.18
N ALA A 97 -6.51 5.13 16.92
CA ALA A 97 -5.48 5.49 17.90
C ALA A 97 -5.88 6.78 18.62
N GLU A 98 -5.80 6.75 19.94
CA GLU A 98 -5.93 7.94 20.78
C GLU A 98 -4.56 8.61 20.86
N ILE A 99 -4.46 9.84 20.33
CA ILE A 99 -3.25 10.65 20.39
C ILE A 99 -3.53 11.82 21.33
N SER A 100 -2.79 11.85 22.44
CA SER A 100 -2.82 12.97 23.38
C SER A 100 -2.09 14.16 22.75
N ALA A 101 -2.81 15.26 22.54
CA ALA A 101 -2.24 16.54 22.17
C ALA A 101 -2.29 17.51 23.36
N ALA A 102 -1.57 18.63 23.26
CA ALA A 102 -1.47 19.64 24.32
C ALA A 102 -2.84 20.13 24.82
N ASP A 103 -3.84 20.23 23.92
CA ASP A 103 -5.14 20.85 24.19
C ASP A 103 -6.33 19.88 24.00
N GLY A 104 -6.08 18.56 23.96
CA GLY A 104 -7.15 17.56 23.85
C GLY A 104 -6.71 16.22 23.26
N MET A 105 -7.67 15.32 23.09
CA MET A 105 -7.46 13.99 22.50
C MET A 105 -7.86 14.00 21.02
N LEU A 106 -6.95 13.56 20.14
CA LEU A 106 -7.23 13.36 18.72
C LEU A 106 -7.40 11.88 18.44
N LEU A 107 -8.55 11.51 17.86
CA LEU A 107 -8.79 10.15 17.36
C LEU A 107 -8.31 10.07 15.91
N VAL A 108 -7.24 9.31 15.69
CA VAL A 108 -6.66 9.13 14.35
C VAL A 108 -6.86 7.69 13.89
N PRO A 109 -7.53 7.46 12.75
CA PRO A 109 -7.62 6.12 12.18
C PRO A 109 -6.23 5.73 11.65
N VAL A 110 -5.70 4.61 12.13
CA VAL A 110 -4.38 4.09 11.76
C VAL A 110 -4.48 2.61 11.33
N PRO A 111 -3.69 2.17 10.34
CA PRO A 111 -3.52 0.74 10.05
C PRO A 111 -3.14 -0.07 11.30
N ALA A 112 -3.82 -1.19 11.53
CA ALA A 112 -3.58 -2.08 12.67
C ALA A 112 -2.22 -2.79 12.59
N ASP A 113 -1.70 -2.99 11.38
CA ASP A 113 -0.46 -3.69 11.08
C ASP A 113 0.76 -2.76 10.95
N MET A 114 0.61 -1.47 11.27
CA MET A 114 1.71 -0.51 11.21
C MET A 114 2.95 -0.99 11.96
N THR A 115 4.11 -0.76 11.36
CA THR A 115 5.40 -0.90 12.04
C THR A 115 5.59 0.20 13.09
N GLU A 116 6.51 0.00 14.03
CA GLU A 116 6.83 1.02 15.05
C GLU A 116 7.32 2.33 14.42
N ALA A 117 8.13 2.24 13.36
CA ALA A 117 8.62 3.40 12.64
C ALA A 117 7.49 4.19 11.94
N GLU A 118 6.49 3.49 11.39
CA GLU A 118 5.30 4.13 10.84
C GLU A 118 4.45 4.75 11.96
N ARG A 119 4.29 4.07 13.11
CA ARG A 119 3.57 4.62 14.29
C ARG A 119 4.16 5.93 14.75
N GLN A 120 5.48 5.98 14.87
CA GLN A 120 6.18 7.18 15.30
C GLN A 120 5.98 8.35 14.32
N ARG A 121 6.02 8.08 13.01
CA ARG A 121 5.73 9.10 11.98
C ARG A 121 4.31 9.65 12.05
N VAL A 122 3.31 8.79 12.30
CA VAL A 122 1.92 9.22 12.46
C VAL A 122 1.74 10.04 13.73
N GLN A 123 2.39 9.65 14.83
CA GLN A 123 2.38 10.42 16.07
C GLN A 123 3.01 11.81 15.89
N GLU A 124 4.16 11.90 15.22
CA GLU A 124 4.84 13.17 14.94
C GLU A 124 3.99 14.09 14.04
N TRP A 125 3.37 13.52 13.00
CA TRP A 125 2.43 14.26 12.15
C TRP A 125 1.21 14.76 12.93
N ALA A 126 0.60 13.91 13.76
CA ALA A 126 -0.56 14.26 14.56
C ALA A 126 -0.23 15.35 15.61
N ALA A 127 0.93 15.26 16.26
CA ALA A 127 1.40 16.27 17.20
C ALA A 127 1.62 17.62 16.53
N ARG A 128 2.22 17.63 15.32
CA ARG A 128 2.35 18.85 14.50
C ARG A 128 0.99 19.43 14.14
N MET A 129 0.05 18.59 13.72
CA MET A 129 -1.28 19.06 13.31
C MET A 129 -2.07 19.62 14.47
N ALA A 130 -1.98 19.01 15.65
CA ALA A 130 -2.60 19.56 16.84
C ALA A 130 -2.02 20.93 17.21
N ALA A 131 -0.69 21.11 17.12
CA ALA A 131 -0.05 22.40 17.36
C ALA A 131 -0.51 23.47 16.35
N ASP A 132 -0.68 23.11 15.07
CA ASP A 132 -1.21 24.02 14.05
C ASP A 132 -2.67 24.41 14.33
N ILE A 133 -3.51 23.47 14.78
CA ILE A 133 -4.91 23.75 15.16
C ILE A 133 -4.98 24.72 16.34
N VAL A 134 -4.15 24.52 17.36
CA VAL A 134 -4.07 25.43 18.52
C VAL A 134 -3.64 26.83 18.09
N ARG A 135 -2.63 26.91 17.22
CA ARG A 135 -2.14 28.18 16.68
C ARG A 135 -3.22 28.92 15.90
N LEU A 136 -3.98 28.21 15.06
CA LEU A 136 -5.08 28.79 14.29
C LEU A 136 -6.18 29.35 15.20
N ARG A 137 -6.51 28.68 16.30
CA ARG A 137 -7.50 29.19 17.28
C ARG A 137 -7.04 30.47 17.97
N GLN A 138 -5.78 30.53 18.40
CA GLN A 138 -5.21 31.72 19.07
C GLN A 138 -5.12 32.95 18.17
N THR A 139 -5.00 32.76 16.84
CA THR A 139 -5.03 33.88 15.89
C THR A 139 -6.45 34.40 15.69
N THR A 140 -7.46 33.53 15.68
CA THR A 140 -8.86 33.94 15.50
C THR A 140 -9.42 34.70 16.70
N ASP A 141 -9.01 34.36 17.92
CA ASP A 141 -9.42 35.10 19.13
C ASP A 141 -8.82 36.51 19.20
N ARG A 142 -7.67 36.75 18.56
CA ARG A 142 -7.00 38.06 18.53
C ARG A 142 -7.60 39.05 17.53
N ASP A 143 -8.19 38.55 16.46
CA ASP A 143 -8.81 39.39 15.42
C ASP A 143 -10.27 39.77 15.76
N GLY A 144 -10.84 39.20 16.84
CA GLY A 144 -12.19 39.50 17.33
C GLY A 144 -12.27 40.58 18.42
N GLU A 145 -11.15 41.14 18.86
CA GLU A 145 -11.08 42.22 19.89
C GLU A 145 -10.77 43.62 19.32
N LEU A 146 -11.01 43.87 18.02
CA LEU A 146 -10.86 45.20 17.39
C LEU A 146 -12.19 45.78 16.90
#